data_AF-A0A662U2E3-F1
#
_entry.id   AF-A0A662U2E3-F1
#
_cell.length_a   1.000
_cell.length_b   1.000
_cell.length_c   1.000
_cell.angle_alpha   90.00
_cell.angle_beta   90.00
_cell.angle_gamma   90.00
#
_symmetry.space_group_name_H-M   'P 1'
#
loop_
_entity.id
_entity.type
_entity.pdbx_description
1 polymer ?
#
loop_
_entity_poly.entity_id
_entity_poly.type
_entity_poly.pdbx_seq_one_letter_code
_entity_poly.pdbx_strand_id
1 'polypeptide(L)'
;MQTKKTRWLVVLPILTMVLLAILPENVDAETTTILPTIDSPVTIKDWLFVGPFSSGAREGLVDPLIEHGGIDKIKPVEGLEHHSCMAENGVVKWTKIVDEDEEDEKITFKISGVNWEALQDHHGWSGLFGFGFAYAEYVSDRDVRVLVRAEEVGGFRINGTPYRGNPYGRRQDKNLLVPVILRKGVNRILIAIGGMGDEWDFTFKMLPAEAPVMVNTVDTLVPDIIVGEKVDSWAAVPLVNTTEQNVEALLRIGDGNLVEVSETKVKMAPRTIQKVPIRFTQIKVVEEKPEEGTIKIPVKVTALGGEHSGEVDVRIREKGESFRITFRSAIDESVQKYSVLPPKDYTPGKSYGLILSLHGASVDSD
;
A
#
# COMPACT_ATOMS: atom_id res chain seq x y z
N MET A 1 -26.83 83.86 40.15
CA MET A 1 -27.14 82.92 41.25
C MET A 1 -27.15 81.52 40.66
N GLN A 2 -26.13 80.69 40.88
CA GLN A 2 -26.04 79.74 42.01
C GLN A 2 -27.37 78.95 42.15
N THR A 3 -27.44 77.62 42.04
CA THR A 3 -26.50 76.59 42.50
C THR A 3 -26.95 75.20 42.06
N LYS A 4 -25.95 74.33 41.82
CA LYS A 4 -25.85 72.91 42.18
C LYS A 4 -26.94 71.93 41.69
N LYS A 5 -26.56 71.18 40.64
CA LYS A 5 -27.00 69.79 40.40
C LYS A 5 -26.44 68.89 41.50
N THR A 6 -27.30 68.29 42.31
CA THR A 6 -26.91 67.22 43.25
C THR A 6 -27.37 65.89 42.67
N ARG A 7 -26.40 65.11 42.19
CA ARG A 7 -26.58 63.70 41.83
C ARG A 7 -26.75 62.89 43.11
N TRP A 8 -27.81 62.11 43.21
CA TRP A 8 -27.93 61.05 44.20
C TRP A 8 -27.24 59.80 43.65
N LEU A 9 -26.18 59.37 44.34
CA LEU A 9 -25.56 58.06 44.18
C LEU A 9 -26.55 57.00 44.67
N VAL A 10 -26.96 56.08 43.79
CA VAL A 10 -27.50 54.79 44.21
C VAL A 10 -26.31 53.84 44.28
N VAL A 11 -25.94 53.46 45.51
CA VAL A 11 -24.94 52.42 45.78
C VAL A 11 -25.65 51.08 45.66
N LEU A 12 -25.44 50.35 44.55
CA LEU A 12 -25.77 48.93 44.48
C LEU A 12 -24.63 48.13 45.14
N PRO A 13 -24.93 47.16 46.02
CA PRO A 13 -23.90 46.30 46.60
C PRO A 13 -23.33 45.38 45.53
N ILE A 14 -22.01 45.45 45.34
CA ILE A 14 -21.23 44.52 44.53
C ILE A 14 -21.19 43.19 45.30
N LEU A 15 -21.97 42.22 44.85
CA LEU A 15 -21.82 40.84 45.28
C LEU A 15 -20.67 40.24 44.46
N THR A 16 -19.48 40.16 45.07
CA THR A 16 -18.30 39.52 44.48
C THR A 16 -18.55 38.01 44.41
N MET A 17 -19.11 37.55 43.29
CA MET A 17 -19.25 36.14 42.99
C MET A 17 -17.87 35.64 42.51
N VAL A 18 -17.13 34.97 43.40
CA VAL A 18 -15.93 34.22 43.03
C VAL A 18 -16.40 33.06 42.15
N LEU A 19 -16.28 33.23 40.83
CA LEU A 19 -16.44 32.16 39.88
C LEU A 19 -15.20 31.26 40.05
N LEU A 20 -15.31 30.23 40.89
CA LEU A 20 -14.38 29.11 40.87
C LEU A 20 -14.56 28.46 39.49
N ALA A 21 -13.65 28.75 38.56
CA ALA A 21 -13.57 28.02 37.32
C ALA A 21 -13.27 26.57 37.69
N ILE A 22 -14.30 25.72 37.67
CA ILE A 22 -14.14 24.28 37.58
C ILE A 22 -13.54 24.08 36.20
N LEU A 23 -12.20 24.03 36.16
CA LEU A 23 -11.49 23.47 35.03
C LEU A 23 -12.10 22.08 34.81
N PRO A 24 -12.53 21.72 33.59
CA PRO A 24 -12.88 20.34 33.34
C PRO A 24 -11.68 19.50 33.76
N GLU A 25 -11.93 18.58 34.70
CA GLU A 25 -11.00 17.50 35.00
C GLU A 25 -10.48 16.96 33.69
N ASN A 26 -9.16 16.77 33.63
CA ASN A 26 -8.48 16.11 32.53
C ASN A 26 -9.37 14.96 32.06
N VAL A 27 -9.97 15.12 30.87
CA VAL A 27 -10.35 13.97 30.07
C VAL A 27 -9.05 13.21 29.96
N ASP A 28 -8.97 12.07 30.63
CA ASP A 28 -7.86 11.14 30.47
C ASP A 28 -7.60 11.09 28.98
N ALA A 29 -6.46 11.64 28.55
CA ALA A 29 -5.96 11.34 27.23
C ALA A 29 -5.87 9.82 27.26
N GLU A 30 -6.79 9.12 26.59
CA GLU A 30 -6.63 7.71 26.31
C GLU A 30 -5.20 7.62 25.79
N THR A 31 -4.30 7.10 26.61
CA THR A 31 -2.96 6.76 26.17
C THR A 31 -3.21 5.69 25.14
N THR A 32 -3.37 6.11 23.89
CA THR A 32 -3.54 5.22 22.75
C THR A 32 -2.26 4.42 22.70
N THR A 33 -2.31 3.23 23.30
CA THR A 33 -1.19 2.31 23.36
C THR A 33 -0.96 1.80 21.96
N ILE A 34 0.00 2.40 21.30
CA ILE A 34 0.49 1.96 20.01
C ILE A 34 1.07 0.56 20.21
N LEU A 35 0.50 -0.42 19.51
CA LEU A 35 0.97 -1.79 19.56
C LEU A 35 2.44 -1.88 19.09
N PRO A 36 3.26 -2.78 19.67
CA PRO A 36 4.61 -3.04 19.17
C PRO A 36 4.56 -3.63 17.75
N THR A 37 5.72 -3.73 17.11
CA THR A 37 5.88 -4.48 15.86
C THR A 37 6.59 -5.82 16.12
N ILE A 38 6.63 -6.70 15.14
CA ILE A 38 7.58 -7.83 15.10
C ILE A 38 9.01 -7.32 15.02
N ASP A 39 9.96 -8.08 15.59
CA ASP A 39 11.36 -7.67 15.74
C ASP A 39 12.18 -7.88 14.44
N SER A 40 11.80 -8.86 13.63
CA SER A 40 12.45 -9.19 12.36
C SER A 40 11.44 -9.69 11.32
N PRO A 41 11.80 -9.68 10.02
CA PRO A 41 10.98 -10.29 8.99
C PRO A 41 10.68 -11.77 9.26
N VAL A 42 9.46 -12.20 9.00
CA VAL A 42 9.00 -13.59 9.15
C VAL A 42 8.53 -14.14 7.80
N THR A 43 9.05 -15.31 7.46
CA THR A 43 8.60 -16.15 6.35
C THR A 43 8.00 -17.42 6.92
N ILE A 44 6.80 -17.79 6.46
CA ILE A 44 6.15 -19.05 6.83
C ILE A 44 6.56 -20.09 5.79
N LYS A 45 7.08 -21.23 6.24
CA LYS A 45 7.50 -22.33 5.36
C LYS A 45 6.49 -23.48 5.31
N ASP A 46 5.75 -23.71 6.38
CA ASP A 46 4.74 -24.77 6.42
C ASP A 46 3.38 -24.27 5.94
N TRP A 47 3.06 -24.57 4.68
CA TRP A 47 1.76 -24.28 4.06
C TRP A 47 1.02 -25.57 3.69
N LEU A 48 -0.29 -25.55 3.85
CA LEU A 48 -1.19 -26.47 3.17
C LEU A 48 -1.76 -25.77 1.93
N PHE A 49 -1.95 -26.48 0.83
CA PHE A 49 -2.57 -25.98 -0.38
C PHE A 49 -3.77 -26.84 -0.77
N VAL A 50 -4.83 -26.22 -1.28
CA VAL A 50 -5.93 -26.92 -1.97
C VAL A 50 -6.27 -26.22 -3.27
N GLY A 51 -6.40 -27.00 -4.33
CA GLY A 51 -6.68 -26.54 -5.69
C GLY A 51 -6.22 -27.58 -6.71
N PRO A 52 -6.37 -27.28 -8.01
CA PRO A 52 -6.96 -26.07 -8.55
C PRO A 52 -8.48 -26.18 -8.61
N PHE A 53 -9.16 -25.05 -8.50
CA PHE A 53 -10.58 -24.87 -8.78
C PHE A 53 -10.72 -24.09 -10.08
N SER A 54 -11.77 -24.40 -10.84
CA SER A 54 -12.07 -23.66 -12.07
C SER A 54 -12.42 -22.22 -11.72
N SER A 55 -11.71 -21.27 -12.35
CA SER A 55 -11.96 -19.84 -12.19
C SER A 55 -13.36 -19.38 -12.66
N GLY A 56 -14.08 -20.23 -13.41
CA GLY A 56 -15.49 -20.05 -13.75
C GLY A 56 -15.81 -18.74 -14.47
N ALA A 57 -17.11 -18.38 -14.53
CA ALA A 57 -17.56 -17.15 -15.15
C ALA A 57 -17.18 -15.93 -14.29
N ARG A 58 -16.49 -14.95 -14.89
CA ARG A 58 -16.10 -13.56 -14.53
C ARG A 58 -16.35 -12.96 -13.13
N GLU A 59 -17.28 -13.44 -12.31
CA GLU A 59 -17.81 -12.76 -11.13
C GLU A 59 -17.22 -13.24 -9.79
N GLY A 60 -16.43 -14.32 -9.75
CA GLY A 60 -15.70 -14.73 -8.53
C GLY A 60 -16.59 -15.04 -7.31
N LEU A 61 -17.85 -15.41 -7.55
CA LEU A 61 -18.87 -15.62 -6.51
C LEU A 61 -18.88 -17.04 -5.91
N VAL A 62 -17.97 -17.92 -6.34
CA VAL A 62 -17.94 -19.31 -5.90
C VAL A 62 -16.92 -19.47 -4.76
N ASP A 63 -17.41 -19.86 -3.60
CA ASP A 63 -16.58 -20.33 -2.48
C ASP A 63 -16.52 -21.87 -2.52
N PRO A 64 -15.43 -22.46 -3.05
CA PRO A 64 -15.32 -23.92 -3.11
C PRO A 64 -15.11 -24.55 -1.73
N LEU A 65 -14.81 -23.75 -0.69
CA LEU A 65 -14.56 -24.22 0.67
C LEU A 65 -15.83 -24.21 1.55
N ILE A 66 -16.99 -23.85 0.98
CA ILE A 66 -18.22 -23.56 1.74
C ILE A 66 -18.69 -24.72 2.63
N GLU A 67 -18.49 -25.96 2.18
CA GLU A 67 -18.87 -27.18 2.93
C GLU A 67 -18.14 -27.32 4.28
N HIS A 68 -16.97 -26.70 4.41
CA HIS A 68 -16.16 -26.70 5.64
C HIS A 68 -16.07 -25.31 6.28
N GLY A 69 -17.10 -24.48 6.07
CA GLY A 69 -17.24 -23.15 6.67
C GLY A 69 -16.79 -21.98 5.78
N GLY A 70 -16.33 -22.27 4.56
CA GLY A 70 -15.96 -21.26 3.57
C GLY A 70 -14.64 -20.55 3.87
N ILE A 71 -14.26 -19.66 2.96
CA ILE A 71 -13.01 -18.88 3.01
C ILE A 71 -12.81 -18.09 4.31
N ASP A 72 -13.86 -17.80 5.05
CA ASP A 72 -13.78 -17.00 6.29
C ASP A 72 -13.59 -17.85 7.56
N LYS A 73 -13.95 -19.15 7.53
CA LYS A 73 -13.97 -20.00 8.73
C LYS A 73 -13.23 -21.34 8.59
N ILE A 74 -12.73 -21.66 7.39
CA ILE A 74 -11.99 -22.90 7.14
C ILE A 74 -10.82 -23.07 8.13
N LYS A 75 -10.66 -24.29 8.62
CA LYS A 75 -9.53 -24.73 9.46
C LYS A 75 -9.06 -26.07 8.89
N PRO A 76 -8.33 -26.04 7.77
CA PRO A 76 -8.02 -27.25 7.05
C PRO A 76 -6.99 -28.09 7.79
N VAL A 77 -7.05 -29.39 7.53
CA VAL A 77 -6.02 -30.37 7.88
C VAL A 77 -5.62 -31.09 6.61
N GLU A 78 -4.41 -31.64 6.58
CA GLU A 78 -3.96 -32.44 5.45
C GLU A 78 -4.94 -33.58 5.14
N GLY A 79 -5.25 -33.76 3.86
CA GLY A 79 -6.20 -34.76 3.36
C GLY A 79 -7.66 -34.31 3.35
N LEU A 80 -8.03 -33.16 3.92
CA LEU A 80 -9.38 -32.62 3.82
C LEU A 80 -9.74 -32.38 2.34
N GLU A 81 -10.89 -32.89 1.91
CA GLU A 81 -11.29 -32.92 0.51
C GLU A 81 -12.26 -31.79 0.16
N HIS A 82 -12.21 -31.36 -1.11
CA HIS A 82 -13.15 -30.41 -1.74
C HIS A 82 -13.40 -30.85 -3.18
N HIS A 83 -14.57 -30.50 -3.74
CA HIS A 83 -14.88 -30.80 -5.13
C HIS A 83 -14.22 -29.82 -6.10
N SER A 84 -13.67 -30.34 -7.19
CA SER A 84 -13.17 -29.54 -8.31
C SER A 84 -13.33 -30.27 -9.62
N CYS A 85 -13.94 -29.61 -10.61
CA CYS A 85 -14.07 -30.14 -11.97
C CYS A 85 -12.74 -30.15 -12.75
N MET A 86 -11.66 -29.58 -12.20
CA MET A 86 -10.33 -29.62 -12.82
C MET A 86 -9.55 -30.89 -12.45
N ALA A 87 -9.85 -31.50 -11.30
CA ALA A 87 -9.15 -32.69 -10.85
C ALA A 87 -9.65 -33.95 -11.58
N GLU A 88 -8.74 -34.90 -11.86
CA GLU A 88 -9.04 -36.14 -12.61
C GLU A 88 -10.16 -36.96 -11.96
N ASN A 89 -10.24 -36.96 -10.62
CA ASN A 89 -11.25 -37.68 -9.85
C ASN A 89 -12.37 -36.78 -9.32
N GLY A 90 -12.46 -35.52 -9.79
CA GLY A 90 -13.45 -34.54 -9.32
C GLY A 90 -13.19 -33.99 -7.91
N VAL A 91 -12.06 -34.36 -7.27
CA VAL A 91 -11.74 -34.04 -5.88
C VAL A 91 -10.30 -33.52 -5.78
N VAL A 92 -10.12 -32.44 -5.02
CA VAL A 92 -8.82 -31.91 -4.58
C VAL A 92 -8.71 -32.04 -3.07
N LYS A 93 -7.47 -32.12 -2.55
CA LYS A 93 -7.22 -32.27 -1.12
C LYS A 93 -6.27 -31.20 -0.62
N TRP A 94 -6.39 -30.84 0.64
CA TRP A 94 -5.37 -30.05 1.32
C TRP A 94 -4.09 -30.88 1.44
N THR A 95 -3.01 -30.45 0.79
CA THR A 95 -1.70 -31.13 0.81
C THR A 95 -0.62 -30.17 1.25
N LYS A 96 0.42 -30.66 1.91
CA LYS A 96 1.57 -29.82 2.25
C LYS A 96 2.26 -29.31 0.97
N ILE A 97 2.58 -28.02 0.94
CA ILE A 97 3.42 -27.45 -0.12
C ILE A 97 4.86 -27.92 0.09
N VAL A 98 5.46 -28.43 -0.98
CA VAL A 98 6.91 -28.68 -1.06
C VAL A 98 7.47 -27.58 -1.95
N ASP A 99 8.25 -26.69 -1.36
CA ASP A 99 8.89 -25.57 -2.05
C ASP A 99 10.00 -26.12 -2.96
N GLU A 100 9.88 -25.89 -4.26
CA GLU A 100 10.84 -26.39 -5.25
C GLU A 100 12.11 -25.51 -5.35
N ASP A 101 12.07 -24.29 -4.81
CA ASP A 101 13.17 -23.33 -4.88
C ASP A 101 13.44 -22.69 -3.51
N GLU A 102 14.18 -23.40 -2.65
CA GLU A 102 14.49 -22.93 -1.29
C GLU A 102 15.38 -21.68 -1.24
N GLU A 103 15.94 -21.24 -2.38
CA GLU A 103 16.86 -20.10 -2.46
C GLU A 103 16.14 -18.76 -2.69
N ASP A 104 14.88 -18.79 -3.16
CA ASP A 104 14.10 -17.59 -3.47
C ASP A 104 13.13 -17.19 -2.34
N GLU A 105 12.79 -15.90 -2.25
CA GLU A 105 11.76 -15.39 -1.32
C GLU A 105 10.34 -15.87 -1.68
N LYS A 106 10.22 -16.57 -2.81
CA LYS A 106 9.01 -16.99 -3.48
C LYS A 106 8.81 -18.49 -3.26
N ILE A 107 7.60 -18.90 -2.91
CA ILE A 107 7.25 -20.30 -2.72
C ILE A 107 6.75 -20.82 -4.05
N THR A 108 7.44 -21.81 -4.62
CA THR A 108 7.10 -22.40 -5.92
C THR A 108 6.74 -23.87 -5.73
N PHE A 109 5.65 -24.33 -6.34
CA PHE A 109 5.17 -25.70 -6.17
C PHE A 109 4.38 -26.20 -7.37
N LYS A 110 4.34 -27.53 -7.53
CA LYS A 110 3.59 -28.18 -8.59
C LYS A 110 2.26 -28.77 -8.13
N ILE A 111 1.25 -28.59 -8.97
CA ILE A 111 -0.07 -29.18 -8.85
C ILE A 111 -0.10 -30.53 -9.56
N SER A 112 -0.49 -31.56 -8.82
CA SER A 112 -0.67 -32.93 -9.34
C SER A 112 -2.15 -33.33 -9.36
N GLY A 113 -2.47 -34.45 -10.03
CA GLY A 113 -3.84 -34.98 -10.09
C GLY A 113 -4.77 -34.20 -11.02
N VAL A 114 -4.20 -33.50 -12.01
CA VAL A 114 -4.91 -32.71 -13.03
C VAL A 114 -4.36 -33.09 -14.40
N ASN A 115 -5.26 -33.40 -15.34
CA ASN A 115 -4.89 -33.62 -16.73
C ASN A 115 -4.96 -32.30 -17.51
N TRP A 116 -3.88 -31.52 -17.43
CA TRP A 116 -3.78 -30.20 -18.04
C TRP A 116 -3.91 -30.22 -19.58
N GLU A 117 -3.38 -31.25 -20.23
CA GLU A 117 -3.50 -31.45 -21.67
C GLU A 117 -4.98 -31.64 -22.07
N ALA A 118 -5.71 -32.52 -21.37
CA ALA A 118 -7.14 -32.72 -21.64
C ALA A 118 -7.97 -31.46 -21.37
N LEU A 119 -7.65 -30.69 -20.32
CA LEU A 119 -8.31 -29.41 -20.04
C LEU A 119 -8.03 -28.38 -21.14
N GLN A 120 -6.80 -28.31 -21.64
CA GLN A 120 -6.43 -27.42 -22.74
C GLN A 120 -7.06 -27.86 -24.06
N ASP A 121 -7.11 -29.15 -24.35
CA ASP A 121 -7.75 -29.68 -25.56
C ASP A 121 -9.25 -29.38 -25.58
N HIS A 122 -9.92 -29.49 -24.43
CA HIS A 122 -11.36 -29.27 -24.35
C HIS A 122 -11.74 -27.79 -24.26
N HIS A 123 -10.99 -26.97 -23.52
CA HIS A 123 -11.35 -25.58 -23.19
C HIS A 123 -10.36 -24.52 -23.75
N GLY A 124 -9.36 -24.94 -24.51
CA GLY A 124 -8.26 -24.08 -24.95
C GLY A 124 -7.50 -23.50 -23.76
N TRP A 125 -6.92 -22.31 -23.96
CA TRP A 125 -6.19 -21.58 -22.92
C TRP A 125 -7.01 -21.35 -21.64
N SER A 126 -8.34 -21.24 -21.73
CA SER A 126 -9.19 -21.03 -20.55
C SER A 126 -9.17 -22.23 -19.59
N GLY A 127 -8.91 -23.45 -20.08
CA GLY A 127 -8.79 -24.65 -19.25
C GLY A 127 -7.51 -24.71 -18.42
N LEU A 128 -6.50 -23.90 -18.76
CA LEU A 128 -5.24 -23.84 -18.04
C LEU A 128 -5.29 -22.94 -16.79
N PHE A 129 -6.28 -22.04 -16.69
CA PHE A 129 -6.38 -21.11 -15.57
C PHE A 129 -7.18 -21.69 -14.40
N GLY A 130 -6.54 -21.79 -13.25
CA GLY A 130 -7.16 -22.20 -12.00
C GLY A 130 -6.90 -21.19 -10.89
N PHE A 131 -7.64 -21.36 -9.79
CA PHE A 131 -7.28 -20.74 -8.51
C PHE A 131 -7.30 -21.77 -7.38
N GLY A 132 -6.69 -21.45 -6.27
CA GLY A 132 -6.56 -22.32 -5.11
C GLY A 132 -6.31 -21.51 -3.85
N PHE A 133 -6.16 -22.20 -2.74
CA PHE A 133 -5.89 -21.57 -1.46
C PHE A 133 -4.68 -22.19 -0.78
N ALA A 134 -3.77 -21.34 -0.28
CA ALA A 134 -2.76 -21.74 0.68
C ALA A 134 -3.16 -21.32 2.09
N TYR A 135 -2.94 -22.19 3.07
CA TYR A 135 -3.27 -22.00 4.47
C TYR A 135 -2.05 -22.21 5.36
N ALA A 136 -1.89 -21.34 6.34
CA ALA A 136 -0.93 -21.51 7.43
C ALA A 136 -1.43 -20.91 8.74
N GLU A 137 -0.83 -21.34 9.84
CA GLU A 137 -1.03 -20.73 11.15
C GLU A 137 0.27 -20.09 11.65
N TYR A 138 0.15 -18.91 12.26
CA TYR A 138 1.25 -18.21 12.92
C TYR A 138 0.87 -17.87 14.35
N VAL A 139 1.69 -18.30 15.32
CA VAL A 139 1.47 -18.01 16.73
C VAL A 139 2.21 -16.73 17.11
N SER A 140 1.47 -15.73 17.57
CA SER A 140 2.03 -14.50 18.14
C SER A 140 1.91 -14.51 19.66
N ASP A 141 2.95 -14.08 20.38
CA ASP A 141 2.99 -14.02 21.84
C ASP A 141 2.30 -12.76 22.41
N ARG A 142 2.07 -11.76 21.57
CA ARG A 142 1.44 -10.47 21.88
C ARG A 142 0.69 -9.90 20.66
N ASP A 143 -0.13 -8.88 20.88
CA ASP A 143 -0.71 -8.12 19.77
C ASP A 143 0.37 -7.25 19.12
N VAL A 144 0.56 -7.36 17.80
CA VAL A 144 1.62 -6.65 17.06
C VAL A 144 1.13 -6.09 15.73
N ARG A 145 1.67 -4.93 15.37
CA ARG A 145 1.61 -4.35 14.02
C ARG A 145 2.57 -5.09 13.10
N VAL A 146 2.13 -5.36 11.89
CA VAL A 146 2.93 -6.01 10.85
C VAL A 146 2.59 -5.39 9.49
N LEU A 147 3.57 -5.32 8.61
CA LEU A 147 3.35 -5.08 7.19
C LEU A 147 3.41 -6.41 6.44
N VAL A 148 2.36 -6.75 5.71
CA VAL A 148 2.32 -7.95 4.87
C VAL A 148 2.65 -7.56 3.44
N ARG A 149 3.69 -8.19 2.89
CA ARG A 149 3.99 -8.20 1.45
C ARG A 149 3.50 -9.53 0.89
N ALA A 150 2.44 -9.47 0.09
CA ALA A 150 1.83 -10.63 -0.55
C ALA A 150 1.78 -10.41 -2.06
N GLU A 151 2.53 -11.21 -2.82
CA GLU A 151 2.76 -11.05 -4.27
C GLU A 151 2.31 -12.31 -5.02
N GLU A 152 1.90 -12.15 -6.28
CA GLU A 152 1.29 -13.19 -7.14
C GLU A 152 0.01 -13.79 -6.55
N VAL A 153 -0.71 -12.99 -5.75
CA VAL A 153 -1.92 -13.42 -5.06
C VAL A 153 -3.05 -12.41 -5.23
N GLY A 154 -4.28 -12.90 -5.40
CA GLY A 154 -5.46 -12.03 -5.53
C GLY A 154 -5.85 -11.35 -4.22
N GLY A 155 -5.50 -11.96 -3.09
CA GLY A 155 -5.81 -11.48 -1.75
C GLY A 155 -5.46 -12.50 -0.69
N PHE A 156 -5.49 -12.07 0.56
CA PHE A 156 -5.28 -12.94 1.71
C PHE A 156 -6.22 -12.58 2.85
N ARG A 157 -6.38 -13.49 3.80
CA ARG A 157 -7.14 -13.28 5.02
C ARG A 157 -6.26 -13.56 6.22
N ILE A 158 -6.42 -12.75 7.26
CA ILE A 158 -5.88 -13.04 8.60
C ILE A 158 -7.07 -13.10 9.55
N ASN A 159 -7.27 -14.26 10.19
CA ASN A 159 -8.42 -14.52 11.08
C ASN A 159 -9.78 -14.18 10.43
N GLY A 160 -9.93 -14.52 9.14
CA GLY A 160 -11.14 -14.23 8.35
C GLY A 160 -11.28 -12.78 7.87
N THR A 161 -10.42 -11.85 8.31
CA THR A 161 -10.43 -10.47 7.80
C THR A 161 -9.73 -10.40 6.45
N PRO A 162 -10.38 -9.90 5.38
CA PRO A 162 -9.80 -9.87 4.04
C PRO A 162 -8.87 -8.67 3.84
N TYR A 163 -7.81 -8.92 3.08
CA TYR A 163 -6.81 -7.95 2.66
C TYR A 163 -6.49 -8.14 1.18
N ARG A 164 -6.05 -7.06 0.54
CA ARG A 164 -5.61 -7.09 -0.86
C ARG A 164 -4.20 -7.67 -0.96
N GLY A 165 -3.98 -8.50 -1.97
CA GLY A 165 -2.65 -8.89 -2.41
C GLY A 165 -2.22 -8.09 -3.63
N ASN A 166 -0.97 -8.27 -4.05
CA ASN A 166 -0.49 -7.82 -5.34
C ASN A 166 -0.55 -8.98 -6.35
N PRO A 167 -1.52 -8.99 -7.29
CA PRO A 167 -1.66 -10.09 -8.24
C PRO A 167 -0.57 -10.16 -9.31
N TYR A 168 0.24 -9.10 -9.48
CA TYR A 168 1.23 -9.05 -10.56
C TYR A 168 2.64 -9.43 -10.14
N GLY A 169 3.00 -9.26 -8.85
CA GLY A 169 4.30 -9.63 -8.27
C GLY A 169 5.55 -9.11 -8.98
N ARG A 170 5.42 -8.10 -9.86
CA ARG A 170 6.56 -7.62 -10.65
C ARG A 170 7.51 -6.77 -9.82
N ARG A 171 8.76 -6.68 -10.29
CA ARG A 171 9.85 -5.92 -9.66
C ARG A 171 9.51 -4.47 -9.31
N GLN A 172 8.66 -3.79 -10.11
CA GLN A 172 8.20 -2.42 -9.84
C GLN A 172 7.02 -2.34 -8.84
N ASP A 173 6.34 -3.46 -8.57
CA ASP A 173 5.13 -3.53 -7.75
C ASP A 173 5.39 -4.16 -6.36
N LYS A 174 6.66 -4.35 -5.96
CA LYS A 174 7.08 -4.90 -4.64
C LYS A 174 6.70 -4.03 -3.44
N ASN A 175 5.82 -3.07 -3.64
CA ASN A 175 5.64 -1.90 -2.80
C ASN A 175 4.32 -1.88 -2.04
N LEU A 176 3.45 -2.88 -2.27
CA LEU A 176 2.20 -3.00 -1.53
C LEU A 176 2.48 -3.63 -0.16
N LEU A 177 2.72 -2.77 0.84
CA LEU A 177 2.96 -3.14 2.22
C LEU A 177 1.68 -3.00 3.03
N VAL A 178 0.89 -4.06 3.14
CA VAL A 178 -0.44 -4.03 3.76
C VAL A 178 -0.33 -4.03 5.28
N PRO A 179 -0.78 -2.97 5.99
CA PRO A 179 -0.75 -2.95 7.45
C PRO A 179 -1.81 -3.90 8.05
N VAL A 180 -1.37 -4.82 8.90
CA VAL A 180 -2.22 -5.78 9.61
C VAL A 180 -1.89 -5.81 11.10
N ILE A 181 -2.82 -6.32 11.90
CA ILE A 181 -2.56 -6.65 13.30
C ILE A 181 -2.60 -8.16 13.45
N LEU A 182 -1.52 -8.73 13.98
CA LEU A 182 -1.53 -10.09 14.51
C LEU A 182 -2.00 -10.01 15.96
N ARG A 183 -2.94 -10.87 16.33
CA ARG A 183 -3.43 -10.97 17.70
C ARG A 183 -2.59 -11.98 18.46
N LYS A 184 -2.46 -11.79 19.78
CA LYS A 184 -1.90 -12.80 20.66
C LYS A 184 -2.63 -14.14 20.47
N GLY A 185 -1.85 -15.21 20.33
CA GLY A 185 -2.33 -16.55 20.02
C GLY A 185 -2.20 -16.91 18.54
N VAL A 186 -3.04 -17.84 18.11
CA VAL A 186 -3.01 -18.39 16.74
C VAL A 186 -3.66 -17.43 15.77
N ASN A 187 -2.91 -16.96 14.77
CA ASN A 187 -3.40 -16.22 13.61
C ASN A 187 -3.49 -17.15 12.42
N ARG A 188 -4.69 -17.28 11.84
CA ARG A 188 -4.95 -18.12 10.67
C ARG A 188 -4.82 -17.31 9.41
N ILE A 189 -4.00 -17.77 8.49
CA ILE A 189 -3.69 -17.09 7.24
C ILE A 189 -4.21 -17.94 6.09
N LEU A 190 -5.04 -17.36 5.23
CA LEU A 190 -5.56 -17.99 4.02
C LEU A 190 -5.26 -17.10 2.83
N ILE A 191 -4.53 -17.60 1.84
CA ILE A 191 -4.12 -16.86 0.64
C ILE A 191 -4.90 -17.41 -0.56
N ALA A 192 -5.46 -16.53 -1.37
CA ALA A 192 -6.04 -16.89 -2.66
C ALA A 192 -4.98 -16.76 -3.77
N ILE A 193 -4.62 -17.90 -4.37
CA ILE A 193 -3.56 -18.02 -5.37
C ILE A 193 -4.23 -18.32 -6.72
N GLY A 194 -3.78 -17.67 -7.79
CA GLY A 194 -4.19 -17.99 -9.15
C GLY A 194 -2.97 -18.40 -9.95
N GLY A 195 -3.14 -19.35 -10.88
CA GLY A 195 -2.02 -19.82 -11.70
C GLY A 195 -2.49 -20.40 -13.02
N MET A 196 -1.52 -20.68 -13.88
CA MET A 196 -1.74 -21.25 -15.21
C MET A 196 -0.90 -22.54 -15.33
N GLY A 197 -1.54 -23.66 -15.63
CA GLY A 197 -0.87 -24.95 -15.71
C GLY A 197 -0.51 -25.51 -14.32
N ASP A 198 0.54 -26.33 -14.28
CA ASP A 198 0.92 -27.12 -13.10
C ASP A 198 1.86 -26.41 -12.14
N GLU A 199 2.66 -25.43 -12.58
CA GLU A 199 3.61 -24.72 -11.72
C GLU A 199 3.02 -23.40 -11.22
N TRP A 200 2.85 -23.30 -9.91
CA TRP A 200 2.24 -22.15 -9.24
C TRP A 200 3.17 -21.60 -8.19
N ASP A 201 2.98 -20.33 -7.89
CA ASP A 201 3.86 -19.62 -7.00
C ASP A 201 3.19 -18.46 -6.27
N PHE A 202 3.79 -18.04 -5.16
CA PHE A 202 3.41 -16.83 -4.44
C PHE A 202 4.50 -16.38 -3.47
N THR A 203 4.43 -15.12 -3.05
CA THR A 203 5.21 -14.62 -1.91
C THR A 203 4.28 -14.21 -0.78
N PHE A 204 4.61 -14.59 0.46
CA PHE A 204 3.98 -14.05 1.67
C PHE A 204 5.02 -13.77 2.74
N LYS A 205 5.29 -12.50 2.99
CA LYS A 205 6.29 -12.04 3.96
C LYS A 205 5.68 -11.06 4.95
N MET A 206 5.94 -11.28 6.23
CA MET A 206 5.59 -10.37 7.30
C MET A 206 6.81 -9.54 7.67
N LEU A 207 6.69 -8.22 7.64
CA LEU A 207 7.77 -7.26 7.85
C LEU A 207 7.48 -6.38 9.07
N PRO A 208 8.51 -5.95 9.81
CA PRO A 208 8.37 -4.95 10.85
C PRO A 208 7.77 -3.64 10.30
N ALA A 209 6.89 -3.02 11.07
CA ALA A 209 6.40 -1.67 10.84
C ALA A 209 7.24 -0.66 11.63
N GLU A 210 8.17 -0.01 10.93
CA GLU A 210 9.20 0.89 11.50
C GLU A 210 8.63 2.01 12.36
N ALA A 211 7.45 2.52 12.01
CA ALA A 211 6.76 3.55 12.77
C ALA A 211 5.24 3.34 12.75
N PRO A 212 4.49 3.98 13.68
CA PRO A 212 3.03 3.90 13.73
C PRO A 212 2.39 4.48 12.46
N VAL A 213 2.94 5.60 11.99
CA VAL A 213 2.69 6.17 10.67
C VAL A 213 4.04 6.31 9.98
N MET A 214 4.16 5.79 8.76
CA MET A 214 5.43 5.76 8.03
C MET A 214 5.28 6.16 6.57
N VAL A 215 6.36 6.64 5.99
CA VAL A 215 6.49 6.89 4.55
C VAL A 215 6.83 5.59 3.85
N ASN A 216 6.07 5.23 2.81
CA ASN A 216 6.43 4.15 1.90
C ASN A 216 7.21 4.73 0.71
N THR A 217 8.54 4.78 0.82
CA THR A 217 9.41 5.43 -0.17
C THR A 217 9.48 4.69 -1.49
N VAL A 218 9.20 3.37 -1.49
CA VAL A 218 9.33 2.53 -2.69
C VAL A 218 8.19 2.73 -3.72
N ASP A 219 7.03 3.29 -3.31
CA ASP A 219 5.87 3.55 -4.19
C ASP A 219 5.61 5.06 -4.41
N THR A 220 6.66 5.87 -4.36
CA THR A 220 6.56 7.32 -4.56
C THR A 220 6.42 7.67 -6.03
N LEU A 221 5.63 8.73 -6.31
CA LEU A 221 5.49 9.30 -7.64
C LEU A 221 5.95 10.76 -7.60
N VAL A 222 7.08 11.05 -8.23
CA VAL A 222 7.67 12.39 -8.32
C VAL A 222 7.88 12.79 -9.78
N PRO A 223 7.80 14.08 -10.15
CA PRO A 223 8.19 14.51 -11.49
C PRO A 223 9.68 14.23 -11.72
N ASP A 224 10.09 14.20 -12.99
CA ASP A 224 11.52 14.34 -13.30
C ASP A 224 11.92 15.82 -13.27
N ILE A 225 13.19 16.10 -12.93
CA ILE A 225 13.80 17.41 -13.10
C ILE A 225 14.54 17.43 -14.44
N ILE A 226 14.39 18.52 -15.20
CA ILE A 226 15.06 18.70 -16.49
C ILE A 226 16.20 19.71 -16.33
N VAL A 227 17.37 19.38 -16.86
CA VAL A 227 18.55 20.26 -16.84
C VAL A 227 18.23 21.61 -17.50
N GLY A 228 18.58 22.70 -16.81
CA GLY A 228 18.36 24.06 -17.26
C GLY A 228 16.93 24.58 -17.11
N GLU A 229 16.03 23.80 -16.48
CA GLU A 229 14.62 24.17 -16.29
C GLU A 229 14.22 24.12 -14.81
N LYS A 230 13.13 24.84 -14.48
CA LYS A 230 12.47 24.73 -13.18
C LYS A 230 11.21 23.89 -13.32
N VAL A 231 11.02 22.96 -12.41
CA VAL A 231 9.82 22.13 -12.31
C VAL A 231 8.93 22.62 -11.18
N ASP A 232 7.65 22.81 -11.49
CA ASP A 232 6.62 23.17 -10.51
C ASP A 232 5.40 22.25 -10.67
N SER A 233 5.45 21.11 -9.99
CA SER A 233 4.57 19.97 -10.23
C SER A 233 4.01 19.33 -8.94
N TRP A 234 3.34 18.21 -9.05
CA TRP A 234 2.81 17.43 -7.93
C TRP A 234 3.64 16.17 -7.71
N ALA A 235 3.83 15.79 -6.45
CA ALA A 235 4.30 14.47 -6.06
C ALA A 235 3.19 13.73 -5.31
N ALA A 236 3.18 12.40 -5.37
CA ALA A 236 2.41 11.57 -4.47
C ALA A 236 3.35 10.72 -3.62
N VAL A 237 3.20 10.86 -2.30
CA VAL A 237 3.95 10.08 -1.32
C VAL A 237 2.97 9.18 -0.58
N PRO A 238 3.08 7.85 -0.68
CA PRO A 238 2.25 6.96 0.11
C PRO A 238 2.67 6.99 1.57
N LEU A 239 1.67 7.18 2.43
CA LEU A 239 1.77 6.99 3.86
C LEU A 239 1.05 5.71 4.26
N VAL A 240 1.58 5.02 5.27
CA VAL A 240 0.95 3.84 5.87
C VAL A 240 0.61 4.13 7.32
N ASN A 241 -0.68 4.07 7.67
CA ASN A 241 -1.10 4.02 9.06
C ASN A 241 -1.13 2.56 9.49
N THR A 242 -0.23 2.16 10.37
CA THR A 242 -0.12 0.79 10.86
C THR A 242 -0.89 0.55 12.16
N THR A 243 -1.57 1.57 12.68
CA THR A 243 -2.28 1.54 13.96
C THR A 243 -3.76 1.17 13.82
N GLU A 244 -4.43 0.94 14.96
CA GLU A 244 -5.86 0.67 15.03
C GLU A 244 -6.73 1.93 15.19
N GLN A 245 -6.13 3.13 15.13
CA GLN A 245 -6.83 4.40 15.33
C GLN A 245 -6.74 5.32 14.11
N ASN A 246 -7.69 6.25 14.01
CA ASN A 246 -7.59 7.36 13.08
C ASN A 246 -6.41 8.25 13.49
N VAL A 247 -5.62 8.70 12.51
CA VAL A 247 -4.45 9.55 12.76
C VAL A 247 -4.52 10.81 11.91
N GLU A 248 -4.11 11.93 12.51
CA GLU A 248 -3.74 13.12 11.76
C GLU A 248 -2.22 13.13 11.60
N ALA A 249 -1.75 13.27 10.36
CA ALA A 249 -0.34 13.27 10.02
C ALA A 249 0.03 14.53 9.23
N LEU A 250 1.25 15.00 9.41
CA LEU A 250 1.86 16.06 8.62
C LEU A 250 2.96 15.44 7.76
N LEU A 251 2.72 15.37 6.45
CA LEU A 251 3.72 15.00 5.45
C LEU A 251 4.52 16.24 5.05
N ARG A 252 5.83 16.09 4.93
CA ARG A 252 6.76 17.09 4.42
C ARG A 252 7.69 16.48 3.37
N ILE A 253 7.95 17.20 2.29
CA ILE A 253 8.93 16.85 1.26
C ILE A 253 9.76 18.09 0.88
N GLY A 254 11.03 17.89 0.54
CA GLY A 254 11.92 18.96 0.07
C GLY A 254 13.10 19.21 1.01
N ASP A 255 14.21 19.64 0.43
CA ASP A 255 15.47 19.91 1.14
C ASP A 255 15.65 21.38 1.51
N GLY A 256 14.76 22.27 1.02
CA GLY A 256 14.85 23.72 1.23
C GLY A 256 15.98 24.40 0.46
N ASN A 257 16.64 23.68 -0.45
CA ASN A 257 17.77 24.18 -1.25
C ASN A 257 17.49 24.02 -2.74
N LEU A 258 17.25 22.80 -3.20
CA LEU A 258 16.87 22.52 -4.58
C LEU A 258 15.35 22.50 -4.74
N VAL A 259 14.65 21.90 -3.78
CA VAL A 259 13.20 21.75 -3.75
C VAL A 259 12.65 22.45 -2.51
N GLU A 260 11.64 23.30 -2.70
CA GLU A 260 10.95 23.97 -1.60
C GLU A 260 10.38 22.94 -0.61
N VAL A 261 10.49 23.25 0.68
CA VAL A 261 9.85 22.44 1.71
C VAL A 261 8.35 22.63 1.64
N SER A 262 7.66 21.62 1.12
CA SER A 262 6.20 21.59 1.05
C SER A 262 5.63 20.73 2.17
N GLU A 263 4.43 21.08 2.63
CA GLU A 263 3.73 20.35 3.69
C GLU A 263 2.29 20.03 3.30
N THR A 264 1.77 18.92 3.79
CA THR A 264 0.37 18.53 3.62
C THR A 264 -0.12 17.80 4.85
N LYS A 265 -1.24 18.26 5.42
CA LYS A 265 -1.96 17.57 6.50
C LYS A 265 -2.89 16.53 5.90
N VAL A 266 -2.93 15.35 6.51
CA VAL A 266 -3.78 14.25 6.07
C VAL A 266 -4.41 13.56 7.27
N LYS A 267 -5.66 13.11 7.11
CA LYS A 267 -6.34 12.24 8.05
C LYS A 267 -6.38 10.85 7.47
N MET A 268 -5.92 9.86 8.22
CA MET A 268 -5.85 8.47 7.76
C MET A 268 -6.66 7.56 8.68
N ALA A 269 -7.41 6.65 8.08
CA ALA A 269 -8.12 5.60 8.80
C ALA A 269 -7.14 4.55 9.35
N PRO A 270 -7.56 3.73 10.33
CA PRO A 270 -6.76 2.60 10.82
C PRO A 270 -6.33 1.66 9.69
N ARG A 271 -5.08 1.19 9.73
CA ARG A 271 -4.58 0.15 8.80
C ARG A 271 -4.82 0.46 7.32
N THR A 272 -4.57 1.70 6.92
CA THR A 272 -4.69 2.13 5.52
C THR A 272 -3.38 2.60 4.95
N ILE A 273 -3.25 2.42 3.63
CA ILE A 273 -2.25 3.09 2.80
C ILE A 273 -2.97 4.22 2.07
N GLN A 274 -2.41 5.43 2.09
CA GLN A 274 -2.96 6.56 1.36
C GLN A 274 -1.85 7.25 0.57
N LYS A 275 -2.00 7.34 -0.76
CA LYS A 275 -1.12 8.15 -1.62
C LYS A 275 -1.48 9.62 -1.47
N VAL A 276 -0.64 10.37 -0.77
CA VAL A 276 -0.91 11.76 -0.41
C VAL A 276 -0.33 12.70 -1.49
N PRO A 277 -1.17 13.51 -2.17
CA PRO A 277 -0.70 14.54 -3.09
C PRO A 277 0.00 15.67 -2.30
N ILE A 278 1.18 16.08 -2.74
CA ILE A 278 1.95 17.17 -2.15
C ILE A 278 2.64 17.97 -3.25
N ARG A 279 2.82 19.29 -3.04
CA ARG A 279 3.49 20.14 -4.03
C ARG A 279 4.97 19.77 -4.13
N PHE A 280 5.50 19.79 -5.36
CA PHE A 280 6.91 19.62 -5.65
C PHE A 280 7.36 20.81 -6.49
N THR A 281 8.02 21.78 -5.84
CA THR A 281 8.44 23.04 -6.46
C THR A 281 9.95 23.16 -6.39
N GLN A 282 10.61 23.10 -7.54
CA GLN A 282 12.04 23.30 -7.68
C GLN A 282 12.37 24.79 -7.61
N ILE A 283 13.21 25.18 -6.65
CA ILE A 283 13.57 26.58 -6.39
C ILE A 283 14.92 26.97 -7.03
N LYS A 284 15.78 25.99 -7.33
CA LYS A 284 17.07 26.19 -8.00
C LYS A 284 17.20 25.31 -9.24
N VAL A 285 17.75 25.85 -10.33
CA VAL A 285 17.98 25.09 -11.56
C VAL A 285 19.15 24.12 -11.37
N VAL A 286 19.02 22.93 -11.95
CA VAL A 286 20.13 21.97 -12.07
C VAL A 286 20.80 22.22 -13.42
N GLU A 287 22.08 22.58 -13.42
CA GLU A 287 22.82 22.97 -14.63
C GLU A 287 23.45 21.76 -15.35
N GLU A 288 23.73 20.69 -14.61
CA GLU A 288 24.36 19.47 -15.15
C GLU A 288 23.72 18.24 -14.52
N LYS A 289 23.49 17.20 -15.33
CA LYS A 289 22.98 15.92 -14.85
C LYS A 289 24.06 15.18 -14.06
N PRO A 290 23.78 14.71 -12.83
CA PRO A 290 24.73 13.90 -12.06
C PRO A 290 24.97 12.55 -12.75
N GLU A 291 26.11 11.92 -12.47
CA GLU A 291 26.51 10.62 -13.05
C GLU A 291 25.46 9.53 -12.77
N GLU A 292 24.92 9.46 -11.55
CA GLU A 292 23.86 8.52 -11.17
C GLU A 292 22.50 8.80 -11.84
N GLY A 293 22.35 9.97 -12.48
CA GLY A 293 21.11 10.40 -13.13
C GLY A 293 19.92 10.61 -12.19
N THR A 294 20.14 10.52 -10.88
CA THR A 294 19.13 10.71 -9.83
C THR A 294 19.70 11.55 -8.70
N ILE A 295 18.80 12.17 -7.94
CA ILE A 295 19.10 12.86 -6.68
C ILE A 295 18.10 12.42 -5.62
N LYS A 296 18.51 12.51 -4.35
CA LYS A 296 17.67 12.13 -3.22
C LYS A 296 17.03 13.37 -2.60
N ILE A 297 15.71 13.37 -2.48
CA ILE A 297 14.94 14.43 -1.82
C ILE A 297 14.36 13.89 -0.50
N PRO A 298 14.62 14.55 0.64
CA PRO A 298 14.13 14.06 1.92
C PRO A 298 12.60 14.18 2.00
N VAL A 299 12.00 13.18 2.66
CA VAL A 299 10.59 13.10 2.95
C VAL A 299 10.38 12.67 4.40
N LYS A 300 9.41 13.26 5.08
CA LYS A 300 9.14 13.03 6.50
C LYS A 300 7.65 13.04 6.76
N VAL A 301 7.20 12.17 7.67
CA VAL A 301 5.88 12.23 8.26
C VAL A 301 5.99 12.39 9.77
N THR A 302 5.19 13.29 10.34
CA THR A 302 5.04 13.47 11.79
C THR A 302 3.60 13.13 12.17
N ALA A 303 3.43 12.22 13.12
CA ALA A 303 2.13 11.80 13.65
C ALA A 303 2.29 11.18 15.03
N LEU A 304 1.25 11.28 15.88
CA LEU A 304 1.22 10.64 17.21
C LEU A 304 2.45 10.96 18.10
N GLY A 305 3.01 12.16 17.98
CA GLY A 305 4.19 12.60 18.73
C GLY A 305 5.52 12.00 18.25
N GLY A 306 5.52 11.18 17.19
CA GLY A 306 6.72 10.61 16.57
C GLY A 306 6.92 11.08 15.13
N GLU A 307 8.05 10.69 14.55
CA GLU A 307 8.37 10.94 13.14
C GLU A 307 8.95 9.70 12.46
N HIS A 308 8.72 9.62 11.15
CA HIS A 308 9.39 8.67 10.26
C HIS A 308 9.88 9.44 9.02
N SER A 309 11.06 9.09 8.54
CA SER A 309 11.70 9.79 7.42
C SER A 309 12.33 8.82 6.45
N GLY A 310 12.43 9.25 5.21
CA GLY A 310 13.18 8.57 4.17
C GLY A 310 13.60 9.55 3.09
N GLU A 311 13.98 9.01 1.95
CA GLU A 311 14.38 9.78 0.78
C GLU A 311 13.64 9.27 -0.46
N VAL A 312 13.36 10.18 -1.38
CA VAL A 312 12.74 9.89 -2.67
C VAL A 312 13.76 10.13 -3.76
N ASP A 313 13.92 9.14 -4.64
CA ASP A 313 14.78 9.25 -5.81
C ASP A 313 14.06 10.05 -6.91
N VAL A 314 14.61 11.21 -7.25
CA VAL A 314 14.14 12.09 -8.32
C VAL A 314 15.11 12.00 -9.48
N ARG A 315 14.63 11.62 -10.67
CA ARG A 315 15.49 11.52 -11.86
C ARG A 315 15.80 12.91 -12.41
N ILE A 316 17.03 13.09 -12.86
CA ILE A 316 17.49 14.26 -13.60
C ILE A 316 17.63 13.88 -15.07
N ARG A 317 17.01 14.66 -15.96
CA ARG A 317 16.93 14.37 -17.40
C ARG A 317 17.53 15.49 -18.23
N GLU A 318 18.19 15.11 -19.31
CA GLU A 318 18.64 16.04 -20.35
C GLU A 318 17.46 16.43 -21.27
N LYS A 319 17.56 17.58 -21.95
CA LYS A 319 16.47 18.12 -22.79
C LYS A 319 15.98 17.22 -23.94
N GLY A 320 16.79 16.25 -24.36
CA GLY A 320 16.44 15.29 -25.43
C GLY A 320 16.00 13.93 -24.92
N GLU A 321 16.10 13.67 -23.61
CA GLU A 321 15.71 12.40 -23.01
C GLU A 321 14.19 12.33 -22.79
N SER A 322 13.64 11.11 -22.67
CA SER A 322 12.29 10.95 -22.14
C SER A 322 12.24 11.50 -20.72
N PHE A 323 11.15 12.18 -20.34
CA PHE A 323 10.95 12.66 -18.99
C PHE A 323 9.49 12.53 -18.56
N ARG A 324 9.30 12.35 -17.26
CA ARG A 324 8.01 12.21 -16.62
C ARG A 324 7.46 13.54 -16.15
N ILE A 325 6.23 13.83 -16.56
CA ILE A 325 5.41 14.90 -16.01
C ILE A 325 4.38 14.28 -15.07
N THR A 326 4.20 14.89 -13.92
CA THR A 326 3.14 14.57 -12.97
C THR A 326 2.12 15.71 -12.91
N PHE A 327 0.89 15.40 -12.54
CA PHE A 327 -0.16 16.39 -12.35
C PHE A 327 -1.20 15.87 -11.38
N ARG A 328 -1.97 16.78 -10.76
CA ARG A 328 -3.13 16.39 -9.96
C ARG A 328 -4.35 16.26 -10.87
N SER A 329 -4.91 15.06 -10.92
CA SER A 329 -6.09 14.73 -11.70
C SER A 329 -7.30 15.55 -11.24
N ALA A 330 -8.05 16.12 -12.18
CA ALA A 330 -9.31 16.82 -11.89
C ALA A 330 -10.49 15.84 -11.69
N ILE A 331 -10.29 14.53 -11.91
CA ILE A 331 -11.34 13.52 -11.82
C ILE A 331 -11.46 12.98 -10.39
N ASP A 332 -10.33 12.62 -9.80
CA ASP A 332 -10.26 11.91 -8.52
C ASP A 332 -9.21 12.49 -7.56
N GLU A 333 -8.63 13.65 -7.91
CA GLU A 333 -7.63 14.38 -7.14
C GLU A 333 -6.32 13.64 -6.85
N SER A 334 -6.13 12.47 -7.45
CA SER A 334 -4.89 11.70 -7.36
C SER A 334 -3.78 12.37 -8.17
N VAL A 335 -2.51 12.10 -7.81
CA VAL A 335 -1.39 12.49 -8.68
C VAL A 335 -1.22 11.40 -9.72
N GLN A 336 -1.29 11.82 -10.98
CA GLN A 336 -1.14 10.99 -12.15
C GLN A 336 0.10 11.41 -12.92
N LYS A 337 0.55 10.56 -13.86
CA LYS A 337 1.73 10.80 -14.68
C LYS A 337 1.49 10.51 -16.14
N TYR A 338 2.32 11.13 -16.98
CA TYR A 338 2.59 10.69 -18.33
C TYR A 338 4.05 11.04 -18.66
N SER A 339 4.61 10.35 -19.64
CA SER A 339 5.98 10.62 -20.11
C SER A 339 5.97 11.32 -21.46
N VAL A 340 6.96 12.16 -21.66
CA VAL A 340 7.19 12.92 -22.89
C VAL A 340 8.54 12.52 -23.44
N LEU A 341 8.59 12.16 -24.72
CA LEU A 341 9.84 12.01 -25.47
C LEU A 341 9.90 13.11 -26.54
N PRO A 342 10.79 14.11 -26.39
CA PRO A 342 10.97 15.14 -27.41
C PRO A 342 11.44 14.56 -28.76
N PRO A 343 11.12 15.21 -29.88
CA PRO A 343 11.72 14.86 -31.17
C PRO A 343 13.23 15.09 -31.14
N LYS A 344 14.01 14.28 -31.88
CA LYS A 344 15.49 14.35 -31.91
C LYS A 344 16.03 15.77 -32.19
N ASP A 345 15.37 16.50 -33.09
CA ASP A 345 15.74 17.87 -33.47
C ASP A 345 14.74 18.89 -32.90
N TYR A 346 14.47 18.81 -31.59
CA TYR A 346 13.57 19.74 -30.92
C TYR A 346 14.10 21.17 -30.97
N THR A 347 13.29 22.08 -31.50
CA THR A 347 13.57 23.51 -31.64
C THR A 347 12.44 24.26 -30.95
N PRO A 348 12.73 25.07 -29.91
CA PRO A 348 11.72 25.88 -29.25
C PRO A 348 10.93 26.74 -30.24
N GLY A 349 9.60 26.75 -30.13
CA GLY A 349 8.70 27.54 -30.97
C GLY A 349 8.30 26.89 -32.30
N LYS A 350 8.87 25.74 -32.67
CA LYS A 350 8.43 24.97 -33.85
C LYS A 350 7.29 24.03 -33.47
N SER A 351 6.32 23.85 -34.36
CA SER A 351 5.25 22.86 -34.20
C SER A 351 5.71 21.47 -34.66
N TYR A 352 5.34 20.45 -33.88
CA TYR A 352 5.62 19.04 -34.17
C TYR A 352 4.32 18.24 -34.13
N GLY A 353 4.28 17.12 -34.85
CA GLY A 353 3.18 16.16 -34.71
C GLY A 353 3.20 15.50 -33.33
N LEU A 354 2.03 15.33 -32.73
CA LEU A 354 1.86 14.61 -31.46
C LEU A 354 1.52 13.15 -31.74
N ILE A 355 2.30 12.23 -31.16
CA ILE A 355 1.98 10.81 -31.14
C ILE A 355 1.57 10.47 -29.70
N LEU A 356 0.36 9.94 -29.53
CA LEU A 356 -0.14 9.46 -28.26
C LEU A 356 -0.04 7.93 -28.24
N SER A 357 0.75 7.41 -27.30
CA SER A 357 0.83 5.98 -27.02
C SER A 357 0.25 5.72 -25.64
N LEU A 358 -0.53 4.65 -25.53
CA LEU A 358 -1.10 4.20 -24.25
C LEU A 358 -0.28 3.00 -23.77
N HIS A 359 0.07 2.99 -22.49
CA HIS A 359 0.69 1.82 -21.85
C HIS A 359 -0.37 0.75 -21.54
N GLY A 360 0.05 -0.51 -21.52
CA GLY A 360 -0.77 -1.62 -21.01
C GLY A 360 -0.79 -1.68 -19.48
N ALA A 361 -1.58 -2.59 -18.92
CA ALA A 361 -1.57 -2.85 -17.48
C ALA A 361 -0.15 -3.22 -17.01
N SER A 362 0.27 -2.64 -15.88
CA SER A 362 1.56 -2.91 -15.24
C SER A 362 2.79 -2.54 -16.08
N VAL A 363 2.66 -1.54 -16.95
CA VAL A 363 3.77 -0.94 -17.70
C VAL A 363 3.86 0.53 -17.29
N ASP A 364 4.99 0.92 -16.71
CA ASP A 364 5.26 2.31 -16.39
C ASP A 364 5.34 3.14 -17.69
N SER A 365 5.02 4.43 -17.62
CA SER A 365 5.17 5.35 -18.75
C SER A 365 6.64 5.73 -19.02
N ASP A 366 7.53 5.44 -18.08
CA ASP A 366 8.92 5.93 -18.00
C ASP A 366 9.88 5.48 -19.12
#